data_AF-A0A7C1HGZ8-F1
#
_entry.id   AF-A0A7C1HGZ8-F1
#
_cell.length_a   1.000
_cell.length_b   1.000
_cell.length_c   1.000
_cell.angle_alpha   90.00
_cell.angle_beta   90.00
_cell.angle_gamma   90.00
#
_symmetry.space_group_name_H-M   'P 1'
#
loop_
_entity.id
_entity.type
_entity.pdbx_description
1 polymer ?
#
loop_
_entity_poly.entity_id
_entity_poly.type
_entity_poly.pdbx_seq_one_letter_code
_entity_poly.pdbx_strand_id
1 'polypeptide(L)'
;MDKDKTNQEKKPIGARWEEDQPLVMPGIRRFQFFTNVDDRALTKNLNRLAMFGIATVLAVDVGKAVVNKNPQTIYCYECRACYSTQDKCPVGIQYQAELVVAARVSDYDRFCRNGGLKCIRCGSCQSFCVQYLNLAQIFGTMQQQTMKALRTGKIPERIIRNAFRNGLINRDFIDEVTEFLNKGDSV
;
A
#
# COMPACT_ATOMS: atom_id res chain seq x y z
N MET A 1 -10.62 56.48 1.73
CA MET A 1 -10.67 56.20 3.18
C MET A 1 -11.97 55.47 3.41
N ASP A 2 -11.90 54.19 3.76
CA ASP A 2 -12.78 53.62 4.77
C ASP A 2 -12.06 52.40 5.35
N LYS A 3 -11.67 52.57 6.61
CA LYS A 3 -10.97 51.60 7.42
C LYS A 3 -12.07 50.83 8.15
N ASP A 4 -12.22 49.54 7.87
CA ASP A 4 -12.78 48.63 8.86
C ASP A 4 -12.12 47.25 8.74
N LYS A 5 -10.98 47.13 9.42
CA LYS A 5 -10.38 45.88 9.85
C LYS A 5 -10.62 45.74 11.35
N THR A 6 -11.62 44.98 11.75
CA THR A 6 -11.81 44.36 13.07
C THR A 6 -13.18 43.68 12.99
N ASN A 7 -13.40 42.38 13.18
CA ASN A 7 -12.98 41.56 14.30
C ASN A 7 -13.26 40.09 13.89
N GLN A 8 -12.25 39.28 13.60
CA GLN A 8 -12.47 37.84 13.39
C GLN A 8 -12.58 37.17 14.76
N GLU A 9 -13.80 37.10 15.29
CA GLU A 9 -14.10 36.25 16.44
C GLU A 9 -13.70 34.80 16.12
N LYS A 10 -12.85 34.23 16.96
CA LYS A 10 -12.44 32.82 16.86
C LYS A 10 -13.67 31.95 17.13
N LYS A 11 -14.31 31.46 16.06
CA LYS A 11 -15.46 30.56 16.13
C LYS A 11 -15.07 29.27 16.89
N PRO A 12 -15.77 28.89 17.96
CA PRO A 12 -15.47 27.66 18.70
C PRO A 12 -15.65 26.41 17.82
N ILE A 13 -14.69 25.51 17.92
CA ILE A 13 -14.64 24.23 17.20
C ILE A 13 -15.77 23.33 17.72
N GLY A 14 -16.66 22.86 16.84
CA GLY A 14 -17.75 21.93 17.17
C GLY A 14 -19.17 22.49 17.11
N ALA A 15 -19.36 23.80 16.93
CA ALA A 15 -20.69 24.40 16.75
C ALA A 15 -21.13 24.35 15.27
N ARG A 16 -22.44 24.19 15.05
CA ARG A 16 -23.06 24.29 13.72
C ARG A 16 -23.33 25.75 13.41
N TRP A 17 -22.76 26.25 12.32
CA TRP A 17 -22.93 27.66 11.91
C TRP A 17 -23.80 27.81 10.66
N GLU A 18 -23.94 26.73 9.88
CA GLU A 18 -24.66 26.74 8.60
C GLU A 18 -25.74 25.65 8.55
N GLU A 19 -26.82 25.95 7.82
CA GLU A 19 -28.03 25.13 7.77
C GLU A 19 -27.87 23.91 6.86
N ASP A 20 -26.93 23.92 5.93
CA ASP A 20 -26.53 22.79 5.09
C ASP A 20 -25.40 21.93 5.71
N GLN A 21 -24.84 22.37 6.84
CA GLN A 21 -23.78 21.63 7.52
C GLN A 21 -24.30 20.27 8.03
N PRO A 22 -23.67 19.14 7.65
CA PRO A 22 -24.16 17.81 8.00
C PRO A 22 -24.04 17.55 9.51
N LEU A 23 -25.12 17.03 10.10
CA LEU A 23 -25.20 16.69 11.53
C LEU A 23 -24.16 15.63 11.91
N VAL A 24 -23.40 15.91 12.96
CA VAL A 24 -22.52 14.92 13.59
C VAL A 24 -23.37 14.04 14.51
N MET A 25 -23.43 12.74 14.21
CA MET A 25 -24.12 11.77 15.07
C MET A 25 -23.35 11.54 16.38
N PRO A 26 -24.04 11.32 17.52
CA PRO A 26 -23.38 11.07 18.79
C PRO A 26 -22.44 9.86 18.70
N GLY A 27 -21.21 10.02 19.21
CA GLY A 27 -20.18 8.97 19.24
C GLY A 27 -19.21 8.95 18.05
N ILE A 28 -19.45 9.72 16.98
CA ILE A 28 -18.55 9.81 15.82
C ILE A 28 -17.85 11.16 15.82
N ARG A 29 -16.55 11.21 16.14
CA ARG A 29 -15.74 12.44 16.03
C ARG A 29 -15.39 12.68 14.56
N ARG A 30 -16.16 13.53 13.86
CA ARG A 30 -15.77 14.04 12.53
C ARG A 30 -14.96 15.33 12.68
N PHE A 31 -13.78 15.36 12.09
CA PHE A 31 -12.96 16.57 11.97
C PHE A 31 -13.66 17.52 10.97
N GLN A 32 -14.27 18.60 11.47
CA GLN A 32 -15.11 19.54 10.69
C GLN A 32 -14.38 20.21 9.51
N PHE A 33 -13.05 20.28 9.55
CA PHE A 33 -12.19 20.97 8.57
C PHE A 33 -12.26 20.42 7.13
N PHE A 34 -12.84 19.23 6.93
CA PHE A 34 -12.95 18.60 5.60
C PHE A 34 -14.37 18.57 5.04
N THR A 35 -15.36 18.97 5.85
CA THR A 35 -16.78 18.76 5.53
C THR A 35 -17.56 20.04 5.27
N ASN A 36 -16.99 21.21 5.56
CA ASN A 36 -17.62 22.47 5.16
C ASN A 36 -17.26 22.78 3.69
N VAL A 37 -18.26 23.05 2.86
CA VAL A 37 -18.08 23.41 1.44
C VAL A 37 -17.34 24.75 1.31
N ASP A 38 -17.46 25.60 2.33
CA ASP A 38 -16.84 26.93 2.41
C ASP A 38 -15.35 26.87 2.80
N ASP A 39 -14.87 25.75 3.35
CA ASP A 39 -13.44 25.50 3.61
C ASP A 39 -12.67 25.08 2.34
N ARG A 40 -13.29 25.21 1.15
CA ARG A 40 -12.60 25.01 -0.13
C ARG A 40 -11.43 25.97 -0.27
N ALA A 41 -10.38 25.46 -0.92
CA ALA A 41 -9.17 26.21 -1.25
C ALA A 41 -9.47 27.66 -1.64
N LEU A 42 -8.71 28.60 -1.04
CA LEU A 42 -8.91 30.06 -1.01
C LEU A 42 -9.33 30.73 -2.34
N THR A 43 -9.11 30.07 -3.49
CA THR A 43 -9.54 30.53 -4.82
C THR A 43 -10.07 29.38 -5.69
N LYS A 44 -10.98 29.69 -6.62
CA LYS A 44 -11.51 28.74 -7.62
C LYS A 44 -10.42 28.05 -8.44
N ASN A 45 -9.33 28.75 -8.74
CA ASN A 45 -8.20 28.20 -9.50
C ASN A 45 -7.38 27.21 -8.68
N LEU A 46 -7.20 27.46 -7.37
CA LEU A 46 -6.53 26.53 -6.47
C LEU A 46 -7.35 25.24 -6.28
N ASN A 47 -8.68 25.36 -6.20
CA ASN A 47 -9.55 24.18 -6.14
C ASN A 47 -9.47 23.36 -7.43
N ARG A 48 -9.44 24.00 -8.61
CA ARG A 48 -9.22 23.30 -9.89
C ARG A 48 -7.87 22.59 -9.93
N LEU A 49 -6.80 23.23 -9.48
CA LEU A 49 -5.47 22.63 -9.43
C LEU A 49 -5.41 21.44 -8.46
N ALA A 50 -6.04 21.55 -7.28
CA ALA A 50 -6.17 20.44 -6.35
C ALA A 50 -6.95 19.26 -6.95
N MET A 51 -8.06 19.54 -7.64
CA MET A 51 -8.84 18.51 -8.33
C MET A 51 -8.06 17.83 -9.46
N PHE A 52 -7.27 18.59 -10.24
CA PHE A 52 -6.35 18.02 -11.22
C PHE A 52 -5.28 17.14 -10.55
N GLY A 53 -4.71 17.59 -9.43
CA GLY A 53 -3.78 16.79 -8.64
C GLY A 53 -4.38 15.45 -8.20
N ILE A 54 -5.57 15.46 -7.61
CA ILE A 54 -6.27 14.24 -7.19
C ILE A 54 -6.56 13.33 -8.39
N ALA A 55 -7.07 13.88 -9.49
CA ALA A 55 -7.38 13.11 -10.69
C ALA A 55 -6.13 12.46 -11.31
N THR A 56 -5.02 13.18 -11.37
CA THR A 56 -3.75 12.64 -11.90
C THR A 56 -3.19 11.52 -11.04
N VAL A 57 -3.20 11.67 -9.70
CA VAL A 57 -2.76 10.60 -8.79
C VAL A 57 -3.63 9.36 -8.94
N LEU A 58 -4.95 9.52 -8.95
CA LEU A 58 -5.89 8.42 -9.15
C LEU A 58 -5.65 7.70 -10.50
N ALA A 59 -5.42 8.45 -11.58
CA ALA A 59 -5.14 7.90 -12.89
C ALA A 59 -3.83 7.10 -12.93
N VAL A 60 -2.79 7.58 -12.23
CA VAL A 60 -1.51 6.85 -12.10
C VAL A 60 -1.71 5.55 -11.30
N ASP A 61 -2.47 5.59 -10.21
CA ASP A 61 -2.72 4.42 -9.36
C ASP A 61 -3.48 3.33 -10.13
N VAL A 62 -4.53 3.70 -10.86
CA VAL A 62 -5.29 2.76 -11.71
C VAL A 62 -4.45 2.29 -12.90
N GLY A 63 -3.79 3.21 -13.60
CA GLY A 63 -2.98 2.91 -14.79
C GLY A 63 -1.84 1.94 -14.48
N LYS A 64 -1.10 2.16 -13.38
CA LYS A 64 -0.02 1.27 -12.94
C LYS A 64 -0.53 -0.14 -12.64
N ALA A 65 -1.69 -0.28 -11.99
CA ALA A 65 -2.28 -1.58 -11.69
C ALA A 65 -2.67 -2.36 -12.97
N VAL A 66 -3.28 -1.66 -13.94
CA VAL A 66 -3.65 -2.23 -15.25
C VAL A 66 -2.41 -2.67 -16.03
N VAL A 67 -1.39 -1.81 -16.14
CA VAL A 67 -0.13 -2.13 -16.84
C VAL A 67 0.56 -3.33 -16.22
N ASN A 68 0.56 -3.44 -14.89
CA ASN A 68 1.19 -4.54 -14.17
C ASN A 68 0.36 -5.83 -14.12
N LYS A 69 -0.81 -5.86 -14.78
CA LYS A 69 -1.74 -6.99 -14.80
C LYS A 69 -2.10 -7.50 -13.39
N ASN A 70 -2.22 -6.60 -12.42
CA ASN A 70 -2.60 -6.98 -11.07
C ASN A 70 -4.13 -7.19 -11.02
N PRO A 71 -4.63 -8.43 -10.81
CA PRO A 71 -6.02 -8.78 -11.09
C PRO A 71 -7.03 -8.25 -10.08
N GLN A 72 -6.60 -7.62 -8.99
CA GLN A 72 -7.51 -7.17 -7.93
C GLN A 72 -7.51 -5.65 -7.77
N THR A 73 -8.62 -4.99 -8.11
CA THR A 73 -8.84 -3.55 -7.91
C THR A 73 -9.16 -3.19 -6.45
N ILE A 74 -9.55 -4.18 -5.63
CA ILE A 74 -9.86 -4.01 -4.21
C ILE A 74 -8.58 -3.68 -3.43
N TYR A 75 -8.57 -2.54 -2.76
CA TYR A 75 -7.41 -2.07 -1.99
C TYR A 75 -7.29 -2.80 -0.65
N CYS A 76 -6.06 -3.07 -0.21
CA CYS A 76 -5.82 -3.62 1.12
C CYS A 76 -6.02 -2.51 2.16
N TYR A 77 -7.03 -2.62 3.01
CA TYR A 77 -7.25 -1.65 4.10
C TYR A 77 -6.24 -1.75 5.25
N GLU A 78 -5.19 -2.56 5.10
CA GLU A 78 -4.18 -2.79 6.14
C GLU A 78 -4.77 -3.14 7.52
N CYS A 79 -5.93 -3.81 7.54
CA CYS A 79 -6.60 -4.24 8.77
C CYS A 79 -5.81 -5.30 9.57
N ARG A 80 -4.75 -5.87 8.98
CA ARG A 80 -3.82 -6.84 9.58
C ARG A 80 -4.47 -8.10 10.16
N ALA A 81 -5.74 -8.36 9.88
CA ALA A 81 -6.45 -9.56 10.31
C ALA A 81 -5.76 -10.87 9.87
N CYS A 82 -5.05 -10.84 8.73
CA CYS A 82 -4.26 -11.97 8.24
C CYS A 82 -3.10 -12.38 9.16
N TYR A 83 -2.66 -11.54 10.11
CA TYR A 83 -1.67 -11.92 11.11
C TYR A 83 -2.15 -12.99 12.10
N SER A 84 -3.46 -13.15 12.26
CA SER A 84 -4.02 -14.29 12.99
C SER A 84 -3.66 -15.66 12.38
N THR A 85 -3.11 -15.67 11.16
CA THR A 85 -2.63 -16.88 10.47
C THR A 85 -1.12 -17.09 10.53
N GLN A 86 -0.36 -16.26 11.26
CA GLN A 86 1.10 -16.40 11.41
C GLN A 86 1.49 -17.80 11.86
N ASP A 87 0.86 -18.29 12.93
CA ASP A 87 1.13 -19.63 13.48
C ASP A 87 0.65 -20.77 12.58
N LYS A 88 -0.27 -20.47 11.66
CA LYS A 88 -0.86 -21.44 10.73
C LYS A 88 -0.19 -21.41 9.35
N CYS A 89 0.75 -20.49 9.12
CA CYS A 89 1.44 -20.39 7.86
C CYS A 89 2.40 -21.60 7.71
N PRO A 90 2.24 -22.46 6.69
CA PRO A 90 3.08 -23.66 6.55
C PRO A 90 4.58 -23.38 6.41
N VAL A 91 4.92 -22.16 5.96
CA VAL A 91 6.31 -21.69 5.78
C VAL A 91 6.75 -20.68 6.84
N GLY A 92 5.90 -20.42 7.85
CA GLY A 92 6.21 -19.54 8.98
C GLY A 92 6.42 -18.06 8.60
N ILE A 93 5.66 -17.53 7.64
CA ILE A 93 5.72 -16.10 7.31
C ILE A 93 5.01 -15.31 8.40
N GLN A 94 5.76 -14.43 9.06
CA GLN A 94 5.26 -13.58 10.15
C GLN A 94 4.55 -12.31 9.64
N TYR A 95 4.88 -11.84 8.43
CA TYR A 95 4.46 -10.50 7.99
C TYR A 95 3.57 -10.55 6.74
N GLN A 96 2.47 -11.30 6.76
CA GLN A 96 1.60 -11.46 5.59
C GLN A 96 1.01 -10.15 5.07
N ALA A 97 0.53 -9.25 5.95
CA ALA A 97 0.00 -7.94 5.55
C ALA A 97 1.06 -7.10 4.81
N GLU A 98 2.32 -7.16 5.28
CA GLU A 98 3.44 -6.43 4.68
C GLU A 98 3.74 -6.92 3.27
N LEU A 99 3.59 -8.23 3.02
CA LEU A 99 3.72 -8.80 1.68
C LEU A 99 2.63 -8.29 0.74
N VAL A 100 1.41 -8.07 1.24
CA VAL A 100 0.32 -7.52 0.41
C VAL A 100 0.62 -6.09 0.05
N VAL A 101 1.02 -5.27 1.03
CA VAL A 101 1.39 -3.87 0.82
C VAL A 101 2.56 -3.79 -0.16
N ALA A 102 3.62 -4.57 0.04
CA ALA A 102 4.77 -4.61 -0.84
C ALA A 102 4.39 -5.01 -2.28
N ALA A 103 3.52 -6.01 -2.45
CA ALA A 103 3.03 -6.45 -3.76
C ALA A 103 2.21 -5.37 -4.48
N ARG A 104 1.52 -4.49 -3.75
CA ARG A 104 0.72 -3.41 -4.34
C ARG A 104 1.59 -2.29 -4.89
N VAL A 105 2.61 -1.89 -4.15
CA VAL A 105 3.51 -0.81 -4.59
C VAL A 105 4.67 -1.29 -5.46
N SER A 106 4.80 -2.61 -5.64
CA SER A 106 5.94 -3.29 -6.28
C SER A 106 7.27 -3.03 -5.55
N ASP A 107 7.21 -3.01 -4.21
CA ASP A 107 8.39 -2.87 -3.35
C ASP A 107 9.07 -4.23 -3.17
N TYR A 108 10.04 -4.52 -4.04
CA TYR A 108 10.80 -5.77 -4.04
C TYR A 108 11.61 -5.97 -2.78
N ASP A 109 12.11 -4.89 -2.18
CA ASP A 109 12.97 -4.93 -1.01
C ASP A 109 12.19 -5.39 0.22
N ARG A 110 11.06 -4.73 0.51
CA ARG A 110 10.15 -5.13 1.58
C ARG A 110 9.59 -6.52 1.35
N PHE A 111 9.31 -6.88 0.09
CA PHE A 111 8.82 -8.21 -0.25
C PHE A 111 9.86 -9.31 0.06
N CYS A 112 11.12 -9.14 -0.34
CA CYS A 112 12.19 -10.11 -0.08
C CYS A 112 12.51 -10.24 1.40
N ARG A 113 12.65 -9.12 2.13
CA ARG A 113 12.97 -9.12 3.57
C ARG A 113 11.92 -9.81 4.43
N ASN A 114 10.65 -9.74 4.02
CA ASN A 114 9.54 -10.32 4.76
C ASN A 114 9.19 -11.76 4.32
N GLY A 115 10.03 -12.40 3.50
CA GLY A 115 9.82 -13.78 3.09
C GLY A 115 8.81 -13.96 1.96
N GLY A 116 8.61 -12.95 1.12
CA GLY A 116 7.73 -13.04 -0.04
C GLY A 116 8.13 -14.15 -1.02
N LEU A 117 9.44 -14.35 -1.22
CA LEU A 117 9.97 -15.46 -2.02
C LEU A 117 9.88 -16.83 -1.33
N LYS A 118 9.63 -16.86 -0.01
CA LYS A 118 9.41 -18.09 0.76
C LYS A 118 7.97 -18.62 0.62
N CYS A 119 7.03 -17.77 0.21
CA CYS A 119 5.61 -18.11 0.18
C CYS A 119 5.31 -19.23 -0.82
N ILE A 120 4.71 -20.33 -0.36
CA ILE A 120 4.26 -21.44 -1.23
C ILE A 120 2.86 -21.23 -1.80
N ARG A 121 2.25 -20.05 -1.60
CA ARG A 121 0.94 -19.68 -2.15
C ARG A 121 -0.20 -20.62 -1.75
N CYS A 122 -0.17 -21.15 -0.52
CA CYS A 122 -1.19 -22.08 0.00
C CYS A 122 -2.59 -21.46 0.22
N GLY A 123 -2.71 -20.12 0.22
CA GLY A 123 -4.01 -19.45 0.40
C GLY A 123 -4.57 -19.45 1.83
N SER A 124 -3.90 -20.05 2.82
CA SER A 124 -4.41 -20.12 4.21
C SER A 124 -4.71 -18.74 4.83
N CYS A 125 -3.95 -17.71 4.45
CA CYS A 125 -4.18 -16.34 4.93
C CYS A 125 -5.40 -15.63 4.28
N GLN A 126 -5.93 -16.15 3.17
CA GLN A 126 -7.04 -15.53 2.44
C GLN A 126 -8.36 -15.60 3.23
N SER A 127 -8.61 -16.68 3.96
CA SER A 127 -9.86 -16.86 4.73
C SER A 127 -10.04 -15.83 5.84
N PHE A 128 -8.96 -15.19 6.30
CA PHE A 128 -8.98 -14.15 7.33
C PHE A 128 -8.96 -12.74 6.74
N CYS A 129 -8.88 -12.60 5.42
CA CYS A 129 -8.96 -11.32 4.76
C CYS A 129 -10.43 -10.87 4.72
N VAL A 130 -10.76 -9.80 5.46
CA VAL A 130 -12.10 -9.18 5.47
C VAL A 130 -12.54 -8.74 4.07
N GLN A 131 -11.57 -8.41 3.21
CA GLN A 131 -11.79 -8.00 1.82
C GLN A 131 -11.76 -9.18 0.83
N TYR A 132 -11.57 -10.40 1.30
CA TYR A 132 -11.46 -11.61 0.46
C TYR A 132 -10.45 -11.48 -0.68
N LEU A 133 -9.34 -10.75 -0.44
CA LEU A 133 -8.25 -10.62 -1.41
C LEU A 133 -7.63 -11.99 -1.69
N ASN A 134 -7.33 -12.28 -2.95
CA ASN A 134 -6.67 -13.51 -3.35
C ASN A 134 -5.17 -13.39 -3.06
N LEU A 135 -4.80 -13.58 -1.79
CA LEU A 135 -3.44 -13.38 -1.31
C LEU A 135 -2.45 -14.32 -1.98
N ALA A 136 -2.84 -15.57 -2.26
CA ALA A 136 -2.01 -16.52 -2.97
C ALA A 136 -1.64 -16.04 -4.38
N GLN A 137 -2.63 -15.51 -5.11
CA GLN A 137 -2.41 -14.96 -6.45
C GLN A 137 -1.57 -13.68 -6.40
N ILE A 138 -1.88 -12.75 -5.48
CA ILE A 138 -1.12 -11.50 -5.31
C ILE A 138 0.36 -11.80 -5.03
N PHE A 139 0.65 -12.70 -4.10
CA PHE A 139 2.02 -13.07 -3.77
C PHE A 139 2.69 -13.79 -4.94
N GLY A 140 1.99 -14.68 -5.64
CA GLY A 140 2.53 -15.36 -6.81
C GLY A 140 2.89 -14.42 -7.96
N THR A 141 2.04 -13.43 -8.26
CA THR A 141 2.36 -12.40 -9.25
C THR A 141 3.57 -11.58 -8.81
N MET A 142 3.64 -11.19 -7.54
CA MET A 142 4.79 -10.44 -7.02
C MET A 142 6.08 -11.25 -7.02
N GLN A 143 6.03 -12.57 -6.75
CA GLN A 143 7.20 -13.45 -6.88
C GLN A 143 7.75 -13.43 -8.31
N GLN A 144 6.90 -13.61 -9.32
CA GLN A 144 7.31 -13.57 -10.72
C GLN A 144 7.89 -12.20 -11.10
N GLN A 145 7.28 -11.10 -10.64
CA GLN A 145 7.79 -9.76 -10.86
C GLN A 145 9.14 -9.54 -10.17
N THR A 146 9.32 -10.07 -8.97
CA THR A 146 10.58 -9.99 -8.21
C THR A 146 11.68 -10.76 -8.93
N MET A 147 11.42 -11.97 -9.42
CA MET A 147 12.41 -12.74 -10.20
C MET A 147 12.77 -12.04 -11.52
N LYS A 148 11.80 -11.42 -12.20
CA LYS A 148 12.08 -10.61 -13.39
C LYS A 148 12.92 -9.36 -13.04
N ALA A 149 12.65 -8.72 -11.91
CA ALA A 149 13.41 -7.58 -11.41
C ALA A 149 14.85 -7.98 -11.02
N LEU A 150 15.03 -9.19 -10.49
CA LEU A 150 16.34 -9.78 -10.20
C LEU A 150 17.18 -9.94 -11.47
N ARG A 151 16.61 -10.58 -12.51
CA ARG A 151 17.28 -10.77 -13.82
C ARG A 151 17.66 -9.47 -14.52
N THR A 152 16.94 -8.39 -14.25
CA THR A 152 17.20 -7.06 -14.83
C THR A 152 18.09 -6.18 -13.95
N GLY A 153 18.61 -6.70 -12.83
CA GLY A 153 19.50 -5.97 -11.93
C GLY A 153 18.83 -4.83 -11.15
N LYS A 154 17.49 -4.82 -11.06
CA LYS A 154 16.74 -3.78 -10.32
C LYS A 154 16.80 -3.95 -8.81
N ILE A 155 17.08 -5.16 -8.33
CA ILE A 155 17.13 -5.46 -6.90
C ILE A 155 18.59 -5.45 -6.44
N PRO A 156 18.95 -4.63 -5.43
CA PRO A 156 20.28 -4.67 -4.84
C PRO A 156 20.66 -6.05 -4.32
N GLU A 157 21.85 -6.52 -4.68
CA GLU A 157 22.34 -7.86 -4.34
C GLU A 157 22.35 -8.12 -2.83
N ARG A 158 22.71 -7.11 -2.03
CA ARG A 158 22.70 -7.18 -0.56
C ARG A 158 21.38 -7.69 0.01
N ILE A 159 20.25 -7.29 -0.57
CA ILE A 159 18.92 -7.69 -0.10
C ILE A 159 18.69 -9.17 -0.35
N ILE A 160 19.04 -9.64 -1.54
CA ILE A 160 18.87 -11.03 -1.95
C ILE A 160 19.83 -11.94 -1.19
N ARG A 161 21.09 -11.54 -1.03
CA ARG A 161 22.08 -12.26 -0.23
C ARG A 161 21.62 -12.42 1.22
N ASN A 162 21.05 -11.37 1.81
CA ASN A 162 20.47 -11.44 3.16
C ASN A 162 19.24 -12.34 3.21
N ALA A 163 18.33 -12.25 2.23
CA ALA A 163 17.16 -13.12 2.16
C ALA A 163 17.55 -14.60 2.01
N PHE A 164 18.57 -14.88 1.20
CA PHE A 164 19.11 -16.23 1.00
C PHE A 164 19.73 -16.78 2.29
N ARG A 165 20.59 -16.00 2.96
CA ARG A 165 21.20 -16.37 4.26
C ARG A 165 20.16 -16.67 5.33
N ASN A 166 19.04 -15.95 5.33
CA ASN A 166 17.96 -16.11 6.31
C ASN A 166 16.94 -17.22 5.93
N GLY A 167 17.16 -17.97 4.85
CA GLY A 167 16.22 -19.00 4.41
C GLY A 167 14.85 -18.45 3.98
N LEU A 168 14.81 -17.23 3.44
CA LEU A 168 13.59 -16.53 3.01
C LEU A 168 13.22 -16.78 1.54
N ILE A 169 13.79 -17.82 0.94
CA ILE A 169 13.66 -18.15 -0.48
C ILE A 169 13.22 -19.60 -0.58
N ASN A 170 12.09 -19.85 -1.24
CA ASN A 170 11.59 -21.20 -1.48
C ASN A 170 12.45 -21.93 -2.52
N ARG A 171 12.45 -23.26 -2.48
CA ARG A 171 13.15 -24.16 -3.41
C ARG A 171 12.98 -23.76 -4.88
N ASP A 172 11.77 -23.37 -5.27
CA ASP A 172 11.45 -22.99 -6.65
C ASP A 172 12.30 -21.83 -7.20
N PHE A 173 12.86 -20.99 -6.32
CA PHE A 173 13.64 -19.81 -6.69
C PHE A 173 15.12 -19.91 -6.29
N ILE A 174 15.52 -20.97 -5.56
CA ILE A 174 16.88 -21.10 -5.01
C ILE A 174 17.92 -21.14 -6.13
N ASP A 175 17.68 -21.94 -7.18
CA ASP A 175 18.66 -22.15 -8.24
C ASP A 175 18.95 -20.84 -9.00
N GLU A 176 17.90 -20.11 -9.39
CA GLU A 176 18.02 -18.81 -10.07
C GLU A 176 18.69 -17.75 -9.20
N VAL A 177 18.37 -17.71 -7.91
CA VAL A 177 18.98 -16.76 -6.97
C VAL A 177 20.47 -17.08 -6.77
N THR A 178 20.81 -18.36 -6.68
CA THR A 178 22.20 -18.80 -6.51
C THR A 178 23.03 -18.46 -7.75
N GLU A 179 22.48 -18.67 -8.95
CA GLU A 179 23.12 -18.27 -10.21
C GLU A 179 23.38 -16.75 -10.26
N PHE A 180 22.42 -15.95 -9.82
CA PHE A 180 22.57 -14.50 -9.75
C PHE A 180 23.66 -14.07 -8.77
N LEU A 181 23.71 -14.66 -7.57
CA LEU A 181 24.73 -14.34 -6.56
C LEU A 181 26.15 -14.72 -7.02
N ASN A 182 26.29 -15.88 -7.67
CA ASN A 182 27.59 -16.34 -8.19
C ASN A 182 28.13 -15.43 -9.33
N LYS A 183 27.24 -14.84 -10.13
CA LYS A 183 27.62 -13.85 -11.17
C LYS A 183 28.09 -12.53 -10.56
N GLY A 184 27.59 -12.15 -9.38
CA GLY A 184 28.05 -10.96 -8.65
C GLY A 184 29.46 -11.12 -8.06
N ASP A 185 29.82 -12.34 -7.64
CA ASP A 185 31.12 -12.65 -7.03
C ASP A 185 32.29 -12.76 -8.05
N SER A 186 32.00 -12.63 -9.35
CA SER A 186 32.99 -12.75 -10.45
C SER A 186 33.43 -11.40 -11.05
N VAL A 187 33.12 -10.28 -10.37
CA VAL A 187 33.53 -8.92 -10.74
C VAL A 187 34.43 -8.33 -9.65
#